data_AF-A0A9P7RY65-F1
#
_entry.id   AF-A0A9P7RY65-F1
#
_cell.length_a   1.000
_cell.length_b   1.000
_cell.length_c   1.000
_cell.angle_alpha   90.00
_cell.angle_beta   90.00
_cell.angle_gamma   90.00
#
_symmetry.space_group_name_H-M   'P 1'
#
loop_
_entity.id
_entity.type
_entity.pdbx_description
1 polymer ?
#
loop_
_entity_poly.entity_id
_entity_poly.type
_entity_poly.pdbx_seq_one_letter_code
_entity_poly.pdbx_strand_id
1 'polypeptide(L)'
;MFIRLLTFLSVVEYALCQYPSDPCTKLAGKKWVAPSDLRACFQSFKVEPVIKDNILDVISRTLAFHTSVNYQIQAPPPFDKDVHEDLAADLARIRHQSYFSDYDLHIDLSRTLKRLNDGHCVWINTCYDCEFVLCLPHHFQEGYSVVDQ
;
A
#
# COMPACT_ATOMS: atom_id res chain seq x y z
N MET A 1 14.09 -53.80 -51.20
CA MET A 1 13.65 -53.57 -49.81
C MET A 1 14.59 -52.54 -49.19
N PHE A 2 14.24 -51.25 -49.22
CA PHE A 2 14.95 -50.19 -48.49
C PHE A 2 13.92 -49.21 -47.95
N ILE A 3 13.98 -49.00 -46.64
CA ILE A 3 12.97 -48.41 -45.78
C ILE A 3 13.03 -46.88 -45.88
N ARG A 4 11.88 -46.23 -46.13
CA ARG A 4 11.73 -44.77 -46.04
C ARG A 4 11.81 -44.35 -44.57
N LEU A 5 12.84 -43.59 -44.21
CA LEU A 5 12.97 -42.95 -42.91
C LEU A 5 12.08 -41.70 -42.88
N LEU A 6 10.98 -41.75 -42.13
CA LEU A 6 10.13 -40.59 -41.83
C LEU A 6 10.69 -39.89 -40.59
N THR A 7 11.30 -38.72 -40.78
CA THR A 7 11.70 -37.82 -39.70
C THR A 7 10.47 -37.12 -39.14
N PHE A 8 10.03 -37.52 -37.95
CA PHE A 8 9.06 -36.78 -37.15
C PHE A 8 9.73 -35.57 -36.52
N LEU A 9 9.35 -34.37 -36.96
CA LEU A 9 9.63 -33.11 -36.25
C LEU A 9 8.60 -32.97 -35.12
N SER A 10 9.02 -33.19 -33.88
CA SER A 10 8.23 -32.81 -32.71
C SER A 10 8.36 -31.31 -32.48
N VAL A 11 7.27 -30.56 -32.67
CA VAL A 11 7.18 -29.17 -32.24
C VAL A 11 6.96 -29.18 -30.72
N VAL A 12 7.96 -28.78 -29.96
CA VAL A 12 7.83 -28.54 -28.52
C VAL A 12 7.17 -27.18 -28.37
N GLU A 13 5.90 -27.18 -27.99
CA GLU A 13 5.13 -25.97 -27.76
C GLU A 13 5.47 -25.44 -26.35
N TYR A 14 6.39 -24.48 -26.30
CA TYR A 14 6.69 -23.75 -25.08
C TYR A 14 5.51 -22.82 -24.78
N ALA A 15 4.75 -23.13 -23.73
CA ALA A 15 3.80 -22.18 -23.16
C ALA A 15 4.58 -20.94 -22.70
N LEU A 16 4.55 -19.88 -23.50
CA LEU A 16 5.04 -18.57 -23.10
C LEU A 16 4.21 -18.13 -21.89
N CYS A 17 4.82 -18.17 -20.71
CA CYS A 17 4.27 -17.51 -19.53
C CYS A 17 4.24 -16.01 -19.85
N GLN A 18 3.09 -15.50 -20.31
CA GLN A 18 2.87 -14.07 -20.45
C GLN A 18 2.92 -13.49 -19.03
N TYR A 19 4.09 -12.97 -18.65
CA TYR A 19 4.17 -12.12 -17.47
C TYR A 19 3.24 -10.93 -17.69
N PRO A 20 2.37 -10.61 -16.71
CA PRO A 20 1.57 -9.40 -16.78
C PRO A 20 2.49 -8.21 -17.07
N SER A 21 2.11 -7.38 -18.04
CA SER A 21 2.87 -6.15 -18.34
C SER A 21 3.02 -5.35 -17.05
N ASP A 22 4.26 -5.01 -16.68
CA ASP A 22 4.54 -4.22 -15.49
C ASP A 22 3.91 -2.81 -15.62
N PRO A 23 2.88 -2.48 -14.82
CA PRO A 23 2.20 -1.18 -14.90
C PRO A 23 3.12 -0.02 -14.53
N CYS A 24 4.20 -0.25 -13.78
CA CYS A 24 5.16 0.76 -13.35
C CYS A 24 6.06 1.27 -14.49
N THR A 25 6.17 0.53 -15.59
CA THR A 25 6.92 0.97 -16.79
C THR A 25 6.42 2.29 -17.36
N LYS A 26 5.13 2.61 -17.17
CA LYS A 26 4.54 3.88 -17.59
C LYS A 26 5.07 5.09 -16.84
N LEU A 27 5.68 4.88 -15.66
CA LEU A 27 6.17 5.93 -14.77
C LEU A 27 7.66 6.23 -15.00
N ALA A 28 8.40 5.26 -15.55
CA ALA A 28 9.85 5.37 -15.70
C ALA A 28 10.26 6.62 -16.49
N GLY A 29 11.17 7.41 -15.91
CA GLY A 29 11.71 8.63 -16.52
C GLY A 29 10.75 9.81 -16.59
N LYS A 30 9.55 9.72 -15.99
CA LYS A 30 8.59 10.82 -15.96
C LYS A 30 8.63 11.55 -14.63
N LYS A 31 8.55 12.87 -14.71
CA LYS A 31 8.39 13.75 -13.53
C LYS A 31 6.94 13.79 -13.02
N TRP A 32 5.99 13.65 -13.94
CA TRP A 32 4.55 13.74 -13.69
C TRP A 32 3.83 12.58 -14.37
N VAL A 33 2.92 11.95 -13.65
CA VAL A 33 2.17 10.76 -14.12
C VAL A 33 0.72 10.86 -13.72
N ALA A 34 -0.19 10.29 -14.51
CA ALA A 34 -1.60 10.30 -14.13
C ALA A 34 -1.80 9.49 -12.83
N PRO A 35 -2.62 9.93 -11.86
CA PRO A 35 -2.88 9.21 -10.63
C PRO A 35 -3.40 7.80 -10.87
N SER A 36 -4.13 7.58 -11.97
CA SER A 36 -4.59 6.25 -12.38
C SER A 36 -3.44 5.31 -12.74
N ASP A 37 -2.43 5.79 -13.47
CA ASP A 37 -1.26 4.98 -13.84
C ASP A 37 -0.38 4.70 -12.61
N LEU A 38 -0.20 5.70 -11.72
CA LEU A 38 0.54 5.52 -10.47
C LEU A 38 -0.16 4.53 -9.53
N ARG A 39 -1.48 4.67 -9.36
CA ARG A 39 -2.29 3.73 -8.57
C ARG A 39 -2.23 2.32 -9.14
N ALA A 40 -2.29 2.17 -10.46
CA ALA A 40 -2.14 0.86 -11.11
C ALA A 40 -0.77 0.23 -10.82
N CYS A 41 0.31 1.02 -10.81
CA CYS A 41 1.63 0.56 -10.40
C CYS A 41 1.65 0.10 -8.93
N PHE A 42 1.22 0.94 -7.99
CA PHE A 42 1.24 0.60 -6.57
C PHE A 42 0.33 -0.58 -6.20
N GLN A 43 -0.81 -0.72 -6.88
CA GLN A 43 -1.69 -1.87 -6.68
C GLN A 43 -1.17 -3.19 -7.28
N SER A 44 -0.08 -3.14 -8.04
CA SER A 44 0.54 -4.35 -8.61
C SER A 44 1.33 -5.15 -7.57
N PHE A 45 1.82 -4.50 -6.51
CA PHE A 45 2.58 -5.14 -5.43
C PHE A 45 1.65 -5.91 -4.50
N LYS A 46 1.95 -7.19 -4.27
CA LYS A 46 1.21 -8.03 -3.33
C LYS A 46 1.75 -7.88 -1.93
N VAL A 47 0.84 -7.99 -0.96
CA VAL A 47 1.18 -7.99 0.46
C VAL A 47 2.01 -9.24 0.74
N GLU A 48 3.20 -9.05 1.30
CA GLU A 48 3.99 -10.14 1.82
C GLU A 48 3.59 -10.38 3.30
N PRO A 49 3.07 -11.56 3.68
CA PRO A 49 2.56 -11.80 5.03
C PRO A 49 3.56 -11.56 6.15
N VAL A 50 4.83 -11.95 5.96
CA VAL A 50 5.86 -11.78 7.00
C VAL A 50 6.18 -10.30 7.24
N ILE A 51 6.28 -9.49 6.18
CA ILE A 51 6.45 -8.04 6.25
C ILE A 51 5.22 -7.40 6.89
N LYS A 52 3.99 -7.81 6.52
CA LYS A 52 2.77 -7.31 7.17
C LYS A 52 2.79 -7.56 8.68
N ASP A 53 3.12 -8.78 9.10
CA ASP A 53 3.16 -9.12 10.52
C ASP A 53 4.23 -8.34 11.27
N ASN A 54 5.41 -8.15 10.66
CA ASN A 54 6.49 -7.33 11.21
C ASN A 54 6.08 -5.86 11.33
N ILE A 55 5.44 -5.29 10.31
CA ILE A 55 4.90 -3.92 10.36
C ILE A 55 3.94 -3.78 11.54
N LEU A 56 2.99 -4.71 11.67
CA LEU A 56 1.99 -4.65 12.75
C LEU A 56 2.61 -4.83 14.13
N ASP A 57 3.63 -5.69 14.29
CA ASP A 57 4.36 -5.85 15.56
C ASP A 57 5.10 -4.55 15.94
N VAL A 58 5.82 -3.94 14.99
CA VAL A 58 6.54 -2.67 15.23
C VAL A 58 5.58 -1.54 15.58
N ILE A 59 4.46 -1.39 14.86
CA ILE A 59 3.45 -0.37 15.15
C ILE A 59 2.85 -0.63 16.53
N SER A 60 2.44 -1.87 16.84
CA SER A 60 1.85 -2.22 18.14
C SER A 60 2.78 -1.88 19.30
N ARG A 61 4.07 -2.20 19.17
CA ARG A 61 5.08 -1.87 20.18
C ARG A 61 5.29 -0.37 20.31
N THR A 62 5.32 0.36 19.21
CA THR A 62 5.50 1.82 19.21
C THR A 62 4.31 2.52 19.87
N LEU A 63 3.08 2.13 19.51
CA LEU A 63 1.86 2.71 20.07
C LEU A 63 1.71 2.42 21.57
N ALA A 64 2.28 1.33 22.10
CA ALA A 64 2.29 1.06 23.53
C ALA A 64 3.04 2.13 24.35
N PHE A 65 3.98 2.86 23.72
CA PHE A 65 4.68 4.00 24.34
C PHE A 65 4.05 5.36 24.00
N HIS A 66 3.06 5.40 23.11
CA HIS A 66 2.47 6.64 22.63
C HIS A 66 1.36 7.12 23.58
N THR A 67 1.60 8.23 24.27
CA THR A 67 0.70 8.76 25.31
C THR A 67 -0.71 9.05 24.79
N SER A 68 -0.83 9.57 23.57
CA SER A 68 -2.12 9.93 22.98
C SER A 68 -3.07 8.75 22.82
N VAL A 69 -2.56 7.54 22.57
CA VAL A 69 -3.40 6.35 22.35
C VAL A 69 -4.18 6.00 23.62
N ASN A 70 -3.52 6.05 24.77
CA ASN A 70 -4.15 5.78 26.06
C ASN A 70 -4.99 6.96 26.54
N TYR A 71 -4.51 8.19 26.34
CA TYR A 71 -5.21 9.40 26.78
C TYR A 71 -6.56 9.56 26.08
N GLN A 72 -6.60 9.46 24.75
CA GLN A 72 -7.80 9.71 23.97
C GLN A 72 -8.94 8.76 24.35
N ILE A 73 -8.65 7.46 24.54
CA ILE A 73 -9.65 6.48 24.99
C ILE A 73 -10.26 6.87 26.34
N GLN A 74 -9.48 7.45 27.24
CA GLN A 74 -9.89 7.79 28.62
C GLN A 74 -10.02 9.30 28.84
N ALA A 75 -10.24 10.07 27.77
CA ALA A 75 -10.21 11.52 27.84
C ALA A 75 -11.26 12.03 28.86
N PRO A 76 -10.85 12.80 29.89
CA PRO A 76 -11.77 13.34 30.88
C PRO A 76 -12.49 14.58 30.34
N PRO A 77 -13.57 15.04 31.01
CA PRO A 77 -14.20 16.32 30.70
C PRO A 77 -13.17 17.48 30.68
N PRO A 78 -13.28 18.43 29.74
CA PRO A 78 -14.36 18.63 28.75
C PRO A 78 -14.18 17.86 27.42
N PHE A 79 -13.19 16.96 27.34
CA PHE A 79 -12.81 16.23 26.12
C PHE A 79 -13.42 14.82 26.05
N ASP A 80 -14.37 14.50 26.94
CA ASP A 80 -15.08 13.22 27.02
C ASP A 80 -15.98 12.91 25.81
N LYS A 81 -16.06 13.86 24.87
CA LYS A 81 -16.79 13.76 23.61
C LYS A 81 -15.88 13.89 22.39
N ASP A 82 -14.57 13.95 22.59
CA ASP A 82 -13.59 14.04 21.51
C ASP A 82 -13.31 12.64 20.95
N VAL A 83 -12.05 12.33 20.67
CA VAL A 83 -11.65 11.12 19.96
C VAL A 83 -11.51 9.97 20.94
N HIS A 84 -12.19 8.85 20.68
CA HIS A 84 -12.13 7.63 21.50
C HIS A 84 -11.85 6.40 20.62
N GLU A 85 -10.83 6.50 19.77
CA GLU A 85 -10.46 5.44 18.84
C GLU A 85 -9.60 4.37 19.53
N ASP A 86 -9.95 3.10 19.33
CA ASP A 86 -9.19 1.95 19.84
C ASP A 86 -8.25 1.40 18.76
N LEU A 87 -7.06 1.99 18.68
CA LEU A 87 -6.06 1.58 17.70
C LEU A 87 -5.59 0.13 17.91
N ALA A 88 -5.66 -0.42 19.13
CA ALA A 88 -5.27 -1.81 19.36
C ALA A 88 -6.29 -2.78 18.72
N ALA A 89 -7.59 -2.49 18.88
CA ALA A 89 -8.65 -3.23 18.20
C ALA A 89 -8.53 -3.10 16.67
N ASP A 90 -8.18 -1.92 16.16
CA ASP A 90 -8.01 -1.71 14.73
C ASP A 90 -6.82 -2.47 14.15
N LEU A 91 -5.68 -2.50 14.84
CA LEU A 91 -4.53 -3.29 14.42
C LEU A 91 -4.83 -4.79 14.45
N ALA A 92 -5.63 -5.25 15.42
CA ALA A 92 -6.12 -6.63 15.46
C ALA A 92 -7.02 -6.94 14.24
N ARG A 93 -7.92 -6.02 13.87
CA ARG A 93 -8.71 -6.13 12.62
C ARG A 93 -7.80 -6.22 11.39
N ILE A 94 -6.84 -5.31 11.25
CA ILE A 94 -5.92 -5.26 10.11
C ILE A 94 -5.12 -6.55 9.99
N ARG A 95 -4.68 -7.13 11.12
CA ARG A 95 -3.96 -8.41 11.15
C ARG A 95 -4.74 -9.53 10.43
N HIS A 96 -6.04 -9.64 10.67
CA HIS A 96 -6.88 -10.68 10.08
C HIS A 96 -7.43 -10.35 8.69
N GLN A 97 -7.35 -9.09 8.26
CA GLN A 97 -7.86 -8.66 6.97
C GLN A 97 -6.89 -9.00 5.82
N SER A 98 -7.44 -9.51 4.70
CA SER A 98 -6.71 -9.65 3.45
C SER A 98 -6.79 -8.36 2.64
N TYR A 99 -5.69 -7.98 1.99
CA TYR A 99 -5.62 -6.81 1.11
C TYR A 99 -5.27 -7.24 -0.32
N PHE A 100 -5.84 -6.53 -1.29
CA PHE A 100 -5.58 -6.81 -2.71
C PHE A 100 -4.14 -6.46 -3.11
N SER A 101 -3.62 -5.38 -2.54
CA SER A 101 -2.26 -4.87 -2.75
C SER A 101 -1.63 -4.38 -1.46
N ASP A 102 -0.29 -4.29 -1.46
CA ASP A 102 0.47 -3.69 -0.36
C ASP A 102 0.05 -2.23 -0.13
N TYR A 103 -0.19 -1.49 -1.22
CA TYR A 103 -0.72 -0.13 -1.17
C TYR A 103 -2.04 -0.02 -0.38
N ASP A 104 -2.98 -0.96 -0.56
CA ASP A 104 -4.25 -0.96 0.18
C ASP A 104 -4.05 -1.20 1.69
N LEU A 105 -3.06 -2.02 2.07
CA LEU A 105 -2.66 -2.21 3.47
C LEU A 105 -2.14 -0.90 4.07
N HIS A 106 -1.23 -0.22 3.37
CA HIS A 106 -0.64 1.03 3.85
C HIS A 106 -1.66 2.17 3.93
N ILE A 107 -2.67 2.20 3.04
CA ILE A 107 -3.81 3.11 3.15
C ILE A 107 -4.62 2.85 4.43
N ASP A 108 -4.93 1.58 4.73
CA ASP A 108 -5.71 1.23 5.92
C ASP A 108 -4.97 1.61 7.21
N LEU A 109 -3.65 1.36 7.27
CA LEU A 109 -2.80 1.82 8.36
C LEU A 109 -2.83 3.35 8.52
N SER A 110 -2.63 4.10 7.43
CA SER A 110 -2.67 5.57 7.45
C SER A 110 -4.01 6.11 7.93
N ARG A 111 -5.12 5.58 7.42
CA ARG A 111 -6.47 5.98 7.85
C ARG A 111 -6.74 5.63 9.30
N THR A 112 -6.33 4.45 9.75
CA THR A 112 -6.50 3.98 11.13
C THR A 112 -5.84 4.95 12.10
N LEU A 113 -4.58 5.31 11.89
CA LEU A 113 -3.86 6.23 12.78
C LEU A 113 -4.41 7.66 12.70
N LYS A 114 -4.81 8.14 11.52
CA LYS A 114 -5.39 9.49 11.35
C LYS A 114 -6.70 9.70 12.11
N ARG A 115 -7.48 8.64 12.39
CA ARG A 115 -8.69 8.78 13.21
C ARG A 115 -8.40 9.20 14.64
N LEU A 116 -7.20 8.94 15.16
CA LEU A 116 -6.77 9.45 16.45
C LEU A 116 -6.73 10.99 16.48
N ASN A 117 -6.75 11.65 15.31
CA ASN A 117 -6.69 13.09 15.14
C ASN A 117 -5.49 13.74 15.85
N ASP A 118 -4.36 13.02 15.87
CA ASP A 118 -3.10 13.48 16.45
C ASP A 118 -2.03 13.54 15.35
N GLY A 119 -1.52 14.75 15.08
CA GLY A 119 -0.48 14.98 14.08
C GLY A 119 0.86 14.30 14.39
N HIS A 120 1.09 13.85 15.63
CA HIS A 120 2.29 13.10 16.02
C HIS A 120 2.11 11.58 15.87
N CYS A 121 0.87 11.10 15.79
CA CYS A 121 0.54 9.69 15.63
C CYS A 121 0.14 9.40 14.18
N VAL A 122 1.13 9.28 13.30
CA VAL A 122 0.93 9.09 11.86
C VAL A 122 1.65 7.85 11.34
N TRP A 123 1.07 7.21 10.33
CA TRP A 123 1.76 6.20 9.53
C TRP A 123 2.26 6.83 8.24
N ILE A 124 3.58 6.84 8.08
CA ILE A 124 4.25 7.33 6.88
C ILE A 124 5.08 6.18 6.33
N ASN A 125 4.88 5.88 5.05
CA ASN A 125 5.72 4.96 4.32
C ASN A 125 6.34 5.73 3.16
N THR A 126 7.67 5.70 3.06
CA THR A 126 8.43 6.49 2.07
C THR A 126 8.13 6.09 0.64
N CYS A 127 7.63 4.88 0.37
CA CYS A 127 7.21 4.47 -0.97
C CYS A 127 5.88 5.11 -1.39
N TYR A 128 5.06 5.58 -0.44
CA TYR A 128 3.71 6.09 -0.68
C TYR A 128 3.48 7.52 -0.12
N ASP A 129 4.52 8.19 0.37
CA ASP A 129 4.41 9.43 1.16
C ASP A 129 3.72 10.56 0.37
N CYS A 130 4.14 10.78 -0.88
CA CYS A 130 3.54 11.76 -1.81
C CYS A 130 2.09 11.45 -2.23
N GLU A 131 1.50 10.32 -1.80
CA GLU A 131 0.10 9.97 -2.08
C GLU A 131 -0.80 10.14 -0.84
N PHE A 132 -0.25 10.12 0.37
CA PHE A 132 -1.01 10.53 1.56
C PHE A 132 -1.30 12.02 1.57
N VAL A 133 -0.57 12.78 0.74
CA VAL A 133 -0.72 14.20 0.46
C VAL A 133 -0.76 14.36 -1.06
N LEU A 134 -1.95 14.49 -1.67
CA LEU A 134 -2.04 14.76 -3.10
C LEU A 134 -1.38 16.13 -3.42
N CYS A 135 -0.14 16.10 -3.88
CA CYS A 135 0.59 17.30 -4.29
C CYS A 135 0.09 17.78 -5.66
N LEU A 136 -1.01 18.52 -5.68
CA LEU A 136 -1.47 19.20 -6.90
C LEU A 136 -0.67 20.50 -7.09
N PRO A 137 -0.07 20.74 -8.27
CA PRO A 137 0.48 22.05 -8.59
C PRO A 137 -0.67 23.07 -8.68
N HIS A 138 -0.50 24.20 -8.00
CA HIS A 138 -1.53 25.20 -7.70
C HIS A 138 -2.07 26.04 -8.88
N HIS A 139 -2.27 25.46 -10.07
CA HIS A 139 -3.17 26.02 -11.07
C HIS A 139 -3.93 24.90 -11.79
N PHE A 140 -5.26 25.00 -11.74
CA PHE A 140 -6.24 24.16 -12.42
C PHE A 140 -5.85 23.83 -13.87
N GLN A 141 -5.18 22.70 -14.11
CA GLN A 141 -5.47 21.77 -15.20
C GLN A 141 -4.61 20.50 -15.09
N GLU A 142 -5.33 19.37 -15.14
CA GLU A 142 -4.88 17.99 -15.30
C GLU A 142 -4.25 17.28 -14.08
N GLY A 143 -4.96 16.25 -13.62
CA GLY A 143 -4.59 15.40 -12.50
C GLY A 143 -3.36 14.57 -12.82
N TYR A 144 -2.21 15.03 -12.33
CA TYR A 144 -0.94 14.30 -12.30
C TYR A 144 -0.43 14.24 -10.85
N SER A 145 0.08 13.08 -10.44
CA SER A 145 0.83 12.89 -9.18
C SER A 145 2.33 13.08 -9.44
N VAL A 146 3.07 13.55 -8.42
CA VAL A 146 4.54 13.62 -8.43
C VAL A 146 5.10 12.20 -8.26
N VAL A 147 6.07 11.82 -9.08
CA VAL A 147 6.90 10.63 -8.85
C VAL A 147 8.22 11.13 -8.27
N ASP A 148 8.41 11.04 -6.96
CA ASP A 148 9.73 11.27 -6.36
C ASP A 148 10.62 10.05 -6.63
N GLN A 149 11.82 10.32 -7.15
CA GLN A 149 12.83 9.34 -7.55
C GLN A 149 13.64 8.80 -6.37
#